data_AF-A0AAU0F346-F1
#
_entry.id   AF-A0AAU0F346-F1
#
_cell.length_a   1.000
_cell.length_b   1.000
_cell.length_c   1.000
_cell.angle_alpha   90.00
_cell.angle_beta   90.00
_cell.angle_gamma   90.00
#
_symmetry.space_group_name_H-M   'P 1'
#
loop_
_entity.id
_entity.type
_entity.pdbx_description
1 polymer ?
#
loop_
_entity_poly.entity_id
_entity_poly.type
_entity_poly.pdbx_seq_one_letter_code
_entity_poly.pdbx_strand_id
1 'polypeptide(L)'
;MENNQNFEPQKSSEEIKISKKSLYIGIGVFLVAVCGAGGYFLLSDKNKDANPNKAISDSAVVKQDSAKLAKQDSARIPNEEGEYDEPSYSEYRIISSSISLPSGQALKFGDKVYIHYEDYNKEDPTVFLENPDSNPNAQKIILNKDMVIEDYSFSDFKNKFSLPPYNTLPSNIKKELLAQDGRYFNQSTYNITQNAERAKSTLASGDFDGDGIKDYAIILDDNENQDSRLIIISVNKATKKAYLAFAENYYNKLKVKSFSKGASIYMNSSAFVKAPREGVLIIDEGGSTAILYDANAQRFKPYEQIPMGEASAVADEVE
;
A
#
# COMPACT_ATOMS: atom_id res chain seq x y z
N MET A 1 19.13 63.91 -32.35
CA MET A 1 18.75 62.75 -33.18
C MET A 1 18.93 61.54 -32.30
N GLU A 2 17.86 61.14 -31.60
CA GLU A 2 17.87 60.03 -30.65
C GLU A 2 17.18 58.80 -31.23
N ASN A 3 17.77 57.67 -30.85
CA ASN A 3 17.48 56.29 -31.20
C ASN A 3 16.08 55.86 -30.75
N ASN A 4 15.40 55.07 -31.59
CA ASN A 4 14.43 54.10 -31.09
C ASN A 4 14.44 52.87 -32.02
N GLN A 5 15.09 51.79 -31.56
CA GLN A 5 15.03 50.48 -32.20
C GLN A 5 13.89 49.68 -31.56
N ASN A 6 12.89 49.34 -32.37
CA ASN A 6 11.82 48.42 -32.01
C ASN A 6 12.21 47.02 -32.55
N PHE A 7 12.25 46.02 -31.68
CA PHE A 7 12.48 44.61 -32.01
C PHE A 7 11.14 43.86 -31.91
N GLU A 8 10.63 43.34 -33.02
CA GLU A 8 9.56 42.34 -33.03
C GLU A 8 10.15 40.92 -33.14
N PRO A 9 9.65 39.92 -32.40
CA PRO A 9 10.04 38.52 -32.60
C PRO A 9 9.08 37.79 -33.57
N GLN A 10 9.66 37.14 -34.59
CA GLN A 10 8.99 36.22 -35.51
C GLN A 10 8.53 34.93 -34.82
N LYS A 11 7.30 34.49 -35.14
CA LYS A 11 6.65 33.25 -34.68
C LYS A 11 6.69 32.22 -35.82
N SER A 12 7.39 31.08 -35.64
CA SER A 12 7.34 29.95 -36.58
C SER A 12 6.45 28.83 -36.05
N SER A 13 5.38 28.51 -36.77
CA SER A 13 4.52 27.34 -36.53
C SER A 13 4.68 26.34 -37.68
N GLU A 14 5.25 25.16 -37.41
CA GLU A 14 5.23 24.03 -38.34
C GLU A 14 4.06 23.08 -38.02
N GLU A 15 3.11 22.95 -38.95
CA GLU A 15 2.03 21.95 -38.91
C GLU A 15 2.55 20.57 -39.36
N ILE A 16 2.33 19.54 -38.54
CA ILE A 16 2.67 18.15 -38.90
C ILE A 16 1.58 17.58 -39.82
N LYS A 17 1.90 17.36 -41.10
CA LYS A 17 1.02 16.67 -42.07
C LYS A 17 1.28 15.16 -42.08
N ILE A 18 0.34 14.38 -41.56
CA ILE A 18 0.37 12.90 -41.61
C ILE A 18 -0.26 12.42 -42.93
N SER A 19 0.46 11.60 -43.70
CA SER A 19 0.01 11.12 -45.02
C SER A 19 -0.98 9.94 -44.93
N LYS A 20 -1.97 9.89 -45.82
CA LYS A 20 -3.04 8.89 -45.84
C LYS A 20 -2.56 7.42 -45.91
N LYS A 21 -1.31 7.15 -46.35
CA LYS A 21 -0.78 5.79 -46.45
C LYS A 21 -0.38 5.17 -45.09
N SER A 22 -0.02 5.97 -44.09
CA SER A 22 0.30 5.47 -42.74
C SER A 22 -0.95 5.14 -41.91
N LEU A 23 -2.11 5.69 -42.28
CA LEU A 23 -3.39 5.43 -41.62
C LEU A 23 -3.93 4.02 -41.92
N TYR A 24 -3.81 3.55 -43.17
CA TYR A 24 -4.34 2.24 -43.58
C TYR A 24 -3.54 1.06 -43.03
N ILE A 25 -2.24 1.24 -42.78
CA ILE A 25 -1.38 0.20 -42.17
C ILE A 25 -1.75 -0.01 -40.69
N GLY A 26 -2.08 1.06 -39.96
CA GLY A 26 -2.51 0.97 -38.57
C GLY A 26 -3.85 0.25 -38.38
N ILE A 27 -4.80 0.44 -39.30
CA ILE A 27 -6.13 -0.18 -39.22
C ILE A 27 -6.07 -1.70 -39.52
N GLY A 28 -5.19 -2.13 -40.42
CA GLY A 28 -5.04 -3.55 -40.77
C GLY A 28 -4.50 -4.42 -39.62
N VAL A 29 -3.55 -3.89 -38.84
CA VAL A 29 -2.96 -4.63 -37.70
C VAL A 29 -3.96 -4.77 -36.54
N PHE A 30 -4.84 -3.78 -36.36
CA PHE A 30 -5.85 -3.81 -35.29
C PHE A 30 -6.94 -4.86 -35.53
N LEU A 31 -7.40 -5.04 -36.79
CA LEU A 31 -8.46 -6.00 -37.12
C LEU A 31 -8.02 -7.47 -36.96
N VAL A 32 -6.76 -7.80 -37.28
CA VAL A 32 -6.24 -9.16 -37.11
C VAL A 32 -6.11 -9.54 -35.64
N ALA A 33 -5.75 -8.60 -34.77
CA ALA A 33 -5.63 -8.83 -33.33
C ALA A 33 -7.00 -9.07 -32.66
N VAL A 34 -8.04 -8.34 -33.08
CA VAL A 34 -9.40 -8.48 -32.52
C VAL A 34 -10.06 -9.79 -32.96
N CYS A 35 -9.89 -10.21 -34.21
CA CYS A 35 -10.45 -11.48 -34.70
C CYS A 35 -9.75 -12.72 -34.11
N GLY A 36 -8.44 -12.64 -33.82
CA GLY A 36 -7.69 -13.72 -33.17
C GLY A 36 -8.11 -13.99 -31.73
N ALA A 37 -8.42 -12.93 -30.96
CA ALA A 37 -8.85 -13.07 -29.56
C ALA A 37 -10.33 -13.50 -29.43
N GLY A 38 -11.20 -13.05 -30.33
CA GLY A 38 -12.63 -13.39 -30.29
C GLY A 38 -12.94 -14.85 -30.65
N GLY A 39 -12.13 -15.48 -31.51
CA GLY A 39 -12.34 -16.88 -31.90
C GLY A 39 -12.00 -17.92 -30.83
N TYR A 40 -11.10 -17.58 -29.90
CA TYR A 40 -10.64 -18.52 -28.87
C TYR A 40 -11.63 -18.63 -27.69
N PHE A 41 -12.47 -17.61 -27.46
CA PHE A 41 -13.36 -17.55 -26.30
C PHE A 41 -14.70 -18.28 -26.48
N LEU A 42 -15.08 -18.64 -27.71
CA LEU A 42 -16.37 -19.29 -27.99
C LEU A 42 -16.36 -20.83 -27.93
N LEU A 43 -15.25 -21.45 -27.53
CA LEU A 43 -15.09 -22.92 -27.53
C LEU A 43 -14.85 -23.55 -26.14
N SER A 44 -14.92 -22.80 -25.04
CA SER A 44 -14.54 -23.31 -23.70
C SER A 44 -15.64 -23.24 -22.63
N ASP A 45 -16.91 -23.40 -22.98
CA ASP A 45 -17.98 -23.56 -21.98
C ASP A 45 -18.89 -24.76 -22.29
N LYS A 46 -18.53 -25.92 -21.73
CA LYS A 46 -19.44 -27.04 -21.45
C LYS A 46 -18.99 -27.79 -20.20
N ASN A 47 -19.61 -27.48 -19.06
CA ASN A 47 -20.30 -28.42 -18.15
C ASN A 47 -20.54 -27.78 -16.77
N LYS A 48 -21.80 -27.45 -16.48
CA LYS A 48 -22.32 -27.25 -15.11
C LYS A 48 -23.64 -28.00 -15.01
N ASP A 49 -23.68 -29.00 -14.15
CA ASP A 49 -24.91 -29.68 -13.77
C ASP A 49 -25.61 -28.93 -12.63
N ALA A 50 -26.91 -28.72 -12.82
CA ALA A 50 -27.92 -28.32 -11.83
C ALA A 50 -28.25 -29.52 -10.89
N ASN A 51 -28.96 -29.47 -9.75
CA ASN A 51 -30.03 -28.65 -9.16
C ASN A 51 -30.31 -29.27 -7.73
N PRO A 52 -31.43 -29.05 -7.01
CA PRO A 52 -32.09 -27.87 -6.43
C PRO A 52 -32.30 -27.92 -4.88
N ASN A 53 -32.67 -26.76 -4.34
CA ASN A 53 -33.46 -26.44 -3.13
C ASN A 53 -34.22 -27.53 -2.33
N LYS A 54 -34.27 -27.33 -1.00
CA LYS A 54 -35.51 -27.51 -0.21
C LYS A 54 -35.54 -26.60 1.03
N ALA A 55 -36.55 -25.72 1.08
CA ALA A 55 -36.95 -24.93 2.25
C ALA A 55 -37.99 -25.69 3.07
N ILE A 56 -37.95 -25.59 4.41
CA ILE A 56 -39.13 -25.76 5.31
C ILE A 56 -38.98 -24.80 6.52
N SER A 57 -40.12 -24.22 6.89
CA SER A 57 -40.40 -23.18 7.89
C SER A 57 -40.55 -23.67 9.35
N ASP A 58 -40.33 -22.70 10.26
CA ASP A 58 -41.03 -22.36 11.51
C ASP A 58 -41.26 -23.33 12.69
N SER A 59 -41.01 -22.71 13.86
CA SER A 59 -41.64 -22.86 15.17
C SER A 59 -41.17 -23.96 16.16
N ALA A 60 -40.46 -23.45 17.18
CA ALA A 60 -40.89 -23.44 18.58
C ALA A 60 -40.14 -24.30 19.62
N VAL A 61 -40.05 -23.67 20.80
CA VAL A 61 -39.89 -24.20 22.16
C VAL A 61 -38.47 -24.57 22.62
N VAL A 62 -37.89 -23.63 23.36
CA VAL A 62 -36.86 -23.84 24.38
C VAL A 62 -37.38 -24.84 25.41
N LYS A 63 -36.71 -25.99 25.53
CA LYS A 63 -36.77 -26.84 26.73
C LYS A 63 -35.35 -27.14 27.21
N GLN A 64 -35.07 -26.55 28.36
CA GLN A 64 -34.04 -26.92 29.30
C GLN A 64 -34.19 -28.40 29.66
N ASP A 65 -33.13 -29.20 29.48
CA ASP A 65 -33.09 -30.57 29.98
C ASP A 65 -31.81 -30.81 30.78
N SER A 66 -32.00 -31.53 31.87
CA SER A 66 -31.08 -31.69 32.99
C SER A 66 -30.54 -33.11 33.05
N ALA A 67 -29.22 -33.28 33.17
CA ALA A 67 -28.50 -34.44 33.75
C ALA A 67 -27.02 -34.34 33.30
N LYS A 68 -25.98 -34.63 34.07
CA LYS A 68 -25.77 -35.25 35.39
C LYS A 68 -24.35 -34.83 35.81
N LEU A 69 -24.19 -34.26 37.01
CA LEU A 69 -22.88 -34.02 37.61
C LEU A 69 -22.33 -35.36 38.14
N ALA A 70 -21.33 -35.90 37.45
CA ALA A 70 -20.41 -36.86 38.05
C ALA A 70 -19.33 -36.07 38.81
N LYS A 71 -19.16 -36.39 40.09
CA LYS A 71 -18.11 -35.85 40.95
C LYS A 71 -16.76 -36.14 40.32
N GLN A 72 -16.03 -35.09 39.94
CA GLN A 72 -14.64 -35.19 39.58
C GLN A 72 -13.82 -35.15 40.88
N ASP A 73 -13.02 -36.20 41.08
CA ASP A 73 -12.12 -36.35 42.20
C ASP A 73 -11.24 -35.11 42.39
N SER A 74 -11.19 -34.64 43.63
CA SER A 74 -10.23 -33.64 44.08
C SER A 74 -8.81 -34.24 44.05
N ALA A 75 -8.18 -34.23 42.87
CA ALA A 75 -6.74 -34.34 42.78
C ALA A 75 -6.14 -32.99 43.21
N ARG A 76 -5.39 -33.02 44.32
CA ARG A 76 -4.58 -31.91 44.82
C ARG A 76 -3.78 -31.29 43.65
N ILE A 77 -4.06 -30.03 43.35
CA ILE A 77 -3.13 -29.18 42.61
C ILE A 77 -1.95 -28.95 43.55
N PRO A 78 -0.73 -29.38 43.23
CA PRO A 78 0.44 -28.84 43.89
C PRO A 78 0.48 -27.35 43.51
N ASN A 79 0.37 -26.47 44.50
CA ASN A 79 0.82 -25.09 44.34
C ASN A 79 2.34 -25.15 44.16
N GLU A 80 2.80 -25.38 42.93
CA GLU A 80 4.12 -24.95 42.51
C GLU A 80 3.96 -23.49 42.08
N GLU A 81 4.27 -22.59 43.00
CA GLU A 81 4.75 -21.25 42.64
C GLU A 81 6.10 -21.45 41.95
N GLY A 82 6.05 -21.85 40.67
CA GLY A 82 7.18 -21.79 39.77
C GLY A 82 7.39 -20.34 39.40
N GLU A 83 8.48 -19.76 39.87
CA GLU A 83 9.09 -18.58 39.28
C GLU A 83 9.34 -18.93 37.80
N TYR A 84 8.48 -18.43 36.90
CA TYR A 84 8.73 -18.58 35.47
C TYR A 84 9.93 -17.70 35.17
N ASP A 85 11.11 -18.30 35.07
CA ASP A 85 12.28 -17.65 34.50
C ASP A 85 11.89 -17.20 33.08
N GLU A 86 11.60 -15.91 32.92
CA GLU A 86 11.37 -15.35 31.59
C GLU A 86 12.63 -15.59 30.75
N PRO A 87 12.49 -16.15 29.53
CA PRO A 87 13.66 -16.39 28.69
C PRO A 87 14.36 -15.05 28.44
N SER A 88 15.67 -15.01 28.71
CA SER A 88 16.45 -13.77 28.59
C SER A 88 16.49 -13.24 27.16
N TYR A 89 16.18 -14.09 26.17
CA TYR A 89 16.15 -13.77 24.76
C TYR A 89 14.81 -14.10 24.12
N SER A 90 14.28 -13.17 23.33
CA SER A 90 13.08 -13.36 22.53
C SER A 90 13.44 -13.69 21.07
N GLU A 91 12.59 -14.48 20.41
CA GLU A 91 12.78 -14.90 19.02
C GLU A 91 12.23 -13.86 18.02
N TYR A 92 13.02 -13.59 16.99
CA TYR A 92 12.72 -12.64 15.93
C TYR A 92 12.99 -13.25 14.56
N ARG A 93 12.42 -12.62 13.52
CA ARG A 93 12.59 -12.95 12.12
C ARG A 93 13.08 -11.75 11.34
N ILE A 94 14.04 -11.97 10.44
CA ILE A 94 14.48 -10.96 9.49
C ILE A 94 13.35 -10.68 8.48
N ILE A 95 12.99 -9.40 8.30
CA ILE A 95 11.97 -8.94 7.34
C ILE A 95 12.52 -8.03 6.24
N SER A 96 13.81 -7.69 6.29
CA SER A 96 14.54 -7.10 5.17
C SER A 96 14.78 -8.14 4.07
N SER A 97 14.94 -7.69 2.82
CA SER A 97 15.17 -8.59 1.67
C SER A 97 16.50 -9.36 1.77
N SER A 98 17.57 -8.68 2.19
CA SER A 98 18.87 -9.28 2.50
C SER A 98 19.74 -8.33 3.32
N ILE A 99 20.50 -8.86 4.27
CA ILE A 99 21.48 -8.10 5.06
C ILE A 99 22.84 -8.75 4.87
N SER A 100 23.79 -8.03 4.25
CA SER A 100 25.17 -8.48 4.12
C SER A 100 25.92 -8.22 5.43
N LEU A 101 26.51 -9.26 6.01
CA LEU A 101 27.33 -9.16 7.20
C LEU A 101 28.81 -8.92 6.82
N PRO A 102 29.60 -8.28 7.70
CA PRO A 102 31.03 -8.10 7.48
C PRO A 102 31.80 -9.41 7.27
N SER A 103 31.29 -10.54 7.77
CA SER A 103 31.87 -11.87 7.59
C SER A 103 31.68 -12.45 6.18
N GLY A 104 30.92 -11.78 5.30
CA GLY A 104 30.55 -12.29 3.97
C GLY A 104 29.31 -13.20 3.98
N GLN A 105 28.82 -13.58 5.17
CA GLN A 105 27.51 -14.22 5.31
C GLN A 105 26.39 -13.22 5.03
N ALA A 106 25.27 -13.68 4.48
CA ALA A 106 24.07 -12.88 4.29
C ALA A 106 22.92 -13.44 5.12
N LEU A 107 22.22 -12.57 5.85
CA LEU A 107 20.93 -12.89 6.44
C LEU A 107 19.83 -12.68 5.41
N LYS A 108 18.93 -13.65 5.33
CA LYS A 108 17.82 -13.70 4.40
C LYS A 108 16.51 -13.40 5.12
N PHE A 109 15.52 -12.97 4.34
CA PHE A 109 14.14 -12.86 4.80
C PHE A 109 13.67 -14.18 5.45
N GLY A 110 13.18 -14.09 6.68
CA GLY A 110 12.68 -15.21 7.48
C GLY A 110 13.74 -15.95 8.31
N ASP A 111 15.02 -15.57 8.23
CA ASP A 111 16.04 -16.10 9.13
C ASP A 111 15.65 -15.77 10.58
N LYS A 112 15.79 -16.76 11.47
CA LYS A 112 15.52 -16.60 12.91
C LYS A 112 16.74 -15.98 13.58
N VAL A 113 16.48 -15.02 14.46
CA VAL A 113 17.51 -14.34 15.29
C VAL A 113 16.96 -14.09 16.69
N TYR A 114 17.82 -13.72 17.63
CA TYR A 114 17.49 -13.57 19.04
C TYR A 114 17.88 -12.18 19.54
N ILE A 115 17.04 -11.57 20.38
CA ILE A 115 17.28 -10.25 20.98
C ILE A 115 17.04 -10.35 22.49
N HIS A 116 17.98 -9.82 23.28
CA HIS A 116 17.85 -9.77 24.73
C HIS A 116 16.74 -8.80 25.15
N TYR A 117 16.01 -9.08 26.24
CA TYR A 117 14.89 -8.22 26.68
C TYR A 117 15.29 -6.76 26.91
N GLU A 118 16.52 -6.50 27.39
CA GLU A 118 17.05 -5.14 27.61
C GLU A 118 17.24 -4.34 26.31
N ASP A 119 17.37 -5.03 25.18
CA ASP A 119 17.56 -4.43 23.87
C ASP A 119 16.24 -4.28 23.10
N TYR A 120 15.13 -4.79 23.63
CA TYR A 120 13.82 -4.83 22.95
C TYR A 120 13.39 -3.48 22.37
N ASN A 121 13.52 -2.41 23.18
CA ASN A 121 13.08 -1.05 22.85
C ASN A 121 14.15 -0.21 22.16
N LYS A 122 15.34 -0.75 21.91
CA LYS A 122 16.40 -0.02 21.22
C LYS A 122 16.06 0.10 19.74
N GLU A 123 16.43 1.23 19.15
CA GLU A 123 16.33 1.44 17.71
C GLU A 123 17.29 0.52 16.95
N ASP A 124 18.49 0.35 17.48
CA ASP A 124 19.52 -0.52 16.94
C ASP A 124 19.89 -1.60 17.98
N PRO A 125 19.05 -2.63 18.17
CA PRO A 125 19.30 -3.70 19.13
C PRO A 125 20.54 -4.53 18.75
N THR A 126 21.16 -5.12 19.77
CA THR A 126 22.08 -6.24 19.60
C THR A 126 21.27 -7.49 19.24
N VAL A 127 21.59 -8.08 18.09
CA VAL A 127 20.93 -9.26 17.54
C VAL A 127 21.92 -10.42 17.50
N PHE A 128 21.50 -11.56 18.02
CA PHE A 128 22.27 -12.80 18.04
C PHE A 128 21.76 -13.74 16.95
N LEU A 129 22.68 -14.35 16.19
CA LEU A 129 22.34 -15.24 15.08
C LEU A 129 21.88 -16.64 15.55
N GLU A 130 22.20 -16.99 16.78
CA GLU A 130 21.81 -18.24 17.47
C GLU A 130 21.38 -17.90 18.90
N ASN A 131 20.63 -18.79 19.55
CA ASN A 131 20.18 -18.58 20.93
C ASN A 131 21.37 -18.61 21.90
N PRO A 132 21.69 -17.51 22.61
CA PRO A 132 22.81 -17.49 23.55
C PRO A 132 22.67 -18.44 24.75
N ASP A 133 21.44 -18.80 25.13
CA ASP A 133 21.20 -19.78 26.20
C ASP A 133 21.67 -21.18 25.81
N SER A 134 21.66 -21.48 24.50
CA SER A 134 22.15 -22.75 23.93
C SER A 134 23.58 -22.66 23.41
N ASN A 135 24.01 -21.47 22.96
CA ASN A 135 25.35 -21.20 22.44
C ASN A 135 25.89 -19.88 23.01
N PRO A 136 26.63 -19.91 24.13
CA PRO A 136 27.17 -18.70 24.76
C PRO A 136 28.12 -17.87 23.88
N ASN A 137 28.64 -18.45 22.79
CA ASN A 137 29.52 -17.80 21.83
C ASN A 137 28.79 -17.35 20.56
N ALA A 138 27.46 -17.28 20.58
CA ALA A 138 26.65 -16.87 19.44
C ALA A 138 27.14 -15.55 18.84
N GLN A 139 27.27 -15.52 17.51
CA GLN A 139 27.65 -14.32 16.79
C GLN A 139 26.59 -13.23 17.03
N LYS A 140 27.07 -12.02 17.35
CA LYS A 140 26.23 -10.83 17.53
C LYS A 140 26.49 -9.77 16.47
N ILE A 141 25.45 -9.05 16.12
CA ILE A 141 25.46 -7.93 15.18
C ILE A 141 24.52 -6.83 15.69
N ILE A 142 24.67 -5.61 15.19
CA ILE A 142 23.72 -4.52 15.45
C ILE A 142 22.86 -4.37 14.19
N LEU A 143 21.54 -4.44 14.35
CA LEU A 143 20.58 -4.24 13.26
C LEU A 143 19.62 -3.12 13.63
N ASN A 144 19.16 -2.38 12.63
CA ASN A 144 18.02 -1.49 12.81
C ASN A 144 16.77 -2.34 13.11
N LYS A 145 16.00 -1.95 14.13
CA LYS A 145 14.81 -2.67 14.59
C LYS A 145 13.79 -2.86 13.47
N ASP A 146 13.72 -1.95 12.49
CA ASP A 146 12.80 -2.06 11.34
C ASP A 146 13.12 -3.24 10.42
N MET A 147 14.27 -3.88 10.57
CA MET A 147 14.66 -5.07 9.79
C MET A 147 14.20 -6.39 10.41
N VAL A 148 13.60 -6.36 11.60
CA VAL A 148 13.15 -7.55 12.31
C VAL A 148 11.71 -7.42 12.82
N ILE A 149 11.04 -8.56 12.97
CA ILE A 149 9.74 -8.69 13.65
C ILE A 149 9.78 -9.88 14.60
N GLU A 150 8.98 -9.86 15.66
CA GLU A 150 8.87 -11.00 16.57
C GLU A 150 8.39 -12.25 15.83
N ASP A 151 8.92 -13.41 16.18
CA ASP A 151 8.67 -14.68 15.48
C ASP A 151 7.17 -14.98 15.38
N TYR A 152 6.42 -14.77 16.47
CA TYR A 152 4.98 -15.01 16.52
C TYR A 152 4.17 -14.11 15.55
N SER A 153 4.69 -12.93 15.19
CA SER A 153 4.06 -11.99 14.24
C SER A 153 4.49 -12.22 12.78
N PHE A 154 5.47 -13.08 12.54
CA PHE A 154 6.08 -13.22 11.22
C PHE A 154 5.13 -13.82 10.18
N SER A 155 4.29 -14.78 10.58
CA SER A 155 3.32 -15.39 9.66
C SER A 155 2.34 -14.34 9.12
N ASP A 156 1.76 -13.53 10.00
CA ASP A 156 0.82 -12.48 9.64
C ASP A 156 1.49 -11.39 8.80
N PHE A 157 2.70 -10.99 9.18
CA PHE A 157 3.50 -10.06 8.38
C PHE A 157 3.72 -10.60 6.96
N LYS A 158 4.16 -11.85 6.82
CA LYS A 158 4.40 -12.48 5.53
C LYS A 158 3.13 -12.51 4.67
N ASN A 159 1.99 -12.83 5.28
CA ASN A 159 0.72 -12.89 4.58
C ASN A 159 0.29 -11.51 4.07
N LYS A 160 0.33 -10.49 4.94
CA LYS A 160 -0.06 -9.11 4.61
C LYS A 160 0.74 -8.52 3.45
N PHE A 161 2.04 -8.83 3.37
CA PHE A 161 2.95 -8.30 2.35
C PHE A 161 3.27 -9.31 1.23
N SER A 162 2.44 -10.35 1.04
CA SER A 162 2.72 -11.43 0.06
C SER A 162 2.51 -11.01 -1.39
N LEU A 163 1.56 -10.12 -1.66
CA LEU A 163 1.19 -9.71 -3.01
C LEU A 163 2.17 -8.64 -3.56
N PRO A 164 2.52 -8.69 -4.85
CA PRO A 164 2.96 -7.50 -5.56
C PRO A 164 1.82 -6.47 -5.56
N PRO A 165 2.09 -5.18 -5.29
CA PRO A 165 3.41 -4.56 -5.17
C PRO A 165 4.05 -4.61 -3.77
N TYR A 166 3.28 -4.93 -2.73
CA TYR A 166 3.69 -4.82 -1.33
C TYR A 166 4.92 -5.64 -0.93
N ASN A 167 5.14 -6.80 -1.55
CA ASN A 167 6.31 -7.64 -1.24
C ASN A 167 7.65 -6.94 -1.49
N THR A 168 7.70 -5.95 -2.40
CA THR A 168 8.91 -5.19 -2.75
C THR A 168 9.18 -3.99 -1.84
N LEU A 169 8.24 -3.65 -0.94
CA LEU A 169 8.41 -2.52 -0.03
C LEU A 169 9.61 -2.71 0.91
N PRO A 170 10.39 -1.64 1.20
CA PRO A 170 11.38 -1.64 2.25
C PRO A 170 10.78 -1.98 3.63
N SER A 171 11.55 -2.57 4.53
CA SER A 171 11.03 -3.07 5.81
C SER A 171 10.51 -1.97 6.73
N ASN A 172 11.16 -0.80 6.75
CA ASN A 172 10.67 0.38 7.47
C ASN A 172 9.31 0.87 6.93
N ILE A 173 9.10 0.87 5.62
CA ILE A 173 7.81 1.19 5.01
C ILE A 173 6.75 0.14 5.37
N LYS A 174 7.10 -1.16 5.34
CA LYS A 174 6.18 -2.23 5.76
C LYS A 174 5.76 -2.09 7.22
N LYS A 175 6.67 -1.68 8.11
CA LYS A 175 6.33 -1.45 9.52
C LYS A 175 5.39 -0.27 9.71
N GLU A 176 5.66 0.87 9.06
CA GLU A 176 4.76 2.02 9.14
C GLU A 176 3.39 1.68 8.53
N LEU A 177 3.36 0.96 7.40
CA LEU A 177 2.12 0.49 6.79
C LEU A 177 1.36 -0.48 7.70
N LEU A 178 2.05 -1.41 8.36
CA LEU A 178 1.44 -2.32 9.34
C LEU A 178 0.86 -1.56 10.53
N ALA A 179 1.49 -0.45 10.94
CA ALA A 179 0.95 0.41 11.98
C ALA A 179 -0.37 1.05 11.56
N GLN A 180 -0.64 1.26 10.26
CA GLN A 180 -1.89 1.81 9.75
C GLN A 180 -2.94 0.74 9.40
N ASP A 181 -2.51 -0.48 9.12
CA ASP A 181 -3.37 -1.61 8.72
C ASP A 181 -4.27 -2.08 9.87
N GLY A 182 -5.57 -2.21 9.60
CA GLY A 182 -6.56 -2.64 10.59
C GLY A 182 -6.85 -1.57 11.66
N ARG A 183 -6.35 -0.34 11.50
CA ARG A 183 -6.71 0.75 12.40
C ARG A 183 -8.13 1.25 12.13
N TYR A 184 -8.83 1.51 13.23
CA TYR A 184 -10.15 2.11 13.22
C TYR A 184 -10.05 3.62 13.03
N PHE A 185 -10.64 4.14 11.97
CA PHE A 185 -10.71 5.56 11.65
C PHE A 185 -12.11 5.90 11.14
N ASN A 186 -12.75 6.90 11.75
CA ASN A 186 -14.06 7.42 11.33
C ASN A 186 -15.14 6.34 11.15
N GLN A 187 -15.21 5.38 12.07
CA GLN A 187 -16.16 4.27 12.03
C GLN A 187 -15.88 3.16 11.00
N SER A 188 -14.71 3.22 10.37
CA SER A 188 -14.25 2.27 9.36
C SER A 188 -12.94 1.63 9.76
N THR A 189 -12.70 0.41 9.29
CA THR A 189 -11.40 -0.27 9.43
C THR A 189 -10.79 -0.45 8.07
N TYR A 190 -9.61 0.14 7.86
CA TYR A 190 -8.92 0.11 6.57
C TYR A 190 -7.78 -0.90 6.58
N ASN A 191 -7.73 -1.76 5.57
CA ASN A 191 -6.78 -2.85 5.51
C ASN A 191 -6.00 -2.87 4.19
N ILE A 192 -4.81 -3.43 4.21
CA ILE A 192 -4.04 -3.77 3.03
C ILE A 192 -4.83 -4.83 2.25
N THR A 193 -5.11 -4.56 0.98
CA THR A 193 -5.88 -5.49 0.17
C THR A 193 -5.16 -6.83 0.01
N GLN A 194 -5.92 -7.92 0.16
CA GLN A 194 -5.47 -9.28 -0.18
C GLN A 194 -5.99 -9.74 -1.55
N ASN A 195 -6.62 -8.84 -2.31
CA ASN A 195 -7.05 -9.11 -3.69
C ASN A 195 -5.93 -8.74 -4.67
N ALA A 196 -5.43 -9.74 -5.41
CA ALA A 196 -4.29 -9.58 -6.32
C ALA A 196 -4.54 -8.60 -7.48
N GLU A 197 -5.75 -8.55 -8.02
CA GLU A 197 -6.10 -7.58 -9.07
C GLU A 197 -6.20 -6.16 -8.52
N ARG A 198 -6.80 -6.02 -7.33
CA ARG A 198 -6.90 -4.75 -6.62
C ARG A 198 -5.51 -4.17 -6.31
N ALA A 199 -4.60 -5.00 -5.80
CA ALA A 199 -3.25 -4.63 -5.39
C ALA A 199 -2.44 -3.90 -6.48
N LYS A 200 -2.70 -4.20 -7.76
CA LYS A 200 -2.02 -3.56 -8.91
C LYS A 200 -2.22 -2.05 -9.00
N SER A 201 -3.20 -1.51 -8.28
CA SER A 201 -3.63 -0.12 -8.36
C SER A 201 -3.63 0.62 -7.02
N THR A 202 -3.05 0.04 -5.97
CA THR A 202 -3.09 0.55 -4.60
C THR A 202 -1.75 1.07 -4.09
N LEU A 203 -0.73 1.11 -4.94
CA LEU A 203 0.60 1.61 -4.56
C LEU A 203 1.24 2.41 -5.69
N ALA A 204 1.75 3.58 -5.34
CA ALA A 204 2.64 4.37 -6.18
C ALA A 204 3.86 4.82 -5.35
N SER A 205 4.95 5.14 -6.03
CA SER A 205 6.16 5.67 -5.39
C SER A 205 6.77 6.79 -6.23
N GLY A 206 7.49 7.69 -5.56
CA GLY A 206 8.13 8.86 -6.15
C GLY A 206 8.76 9.73 -5.08
N ASP A 207 9.46 10.80 -5.46
CA ASP A 207 9.98 11.82 -4.53
C ASP A 207 8.93 12.93 -4.39
N PHE A 208 7.92 12.69 -3.55
CA PHE A 208 6.70 13.49 -3.51
C PHE A 208 6.88 14.77 -2.69
N ASP A 209 7.73 14.75 -1.66
CA ASP A 209 8.07 15.94 -0.87
C ASP A 209 9.31 16.69 -1.39
N GLY A 210 10.08 16.09 -2.30
CA GLY A 210 11.20 16.71 -3.00
C GLY A 210 12.51 16.70 -2.20
N ASP A 211 12.63 15.84 -1.19
CA ASP A 211 13.84 15.71 -0.37
C ASP A 211 14.93 14.82 -1.00
N GLY A 212 14.62 14.18 -2.14
CA GLY A 212 15.49 13.27 -2.88
C GLY A 212 15.40 11.82 -2.42
N ILE A 213 14.46 11.48 -1.53
CA ILE A 213 14.19 10.12 -1.06
C ILE A 213 12.85 9.66 -1.61
N LYS A 214 12.76 8.37 -1.88
CA LYS A 214 11.53 7.75 -2.39
C LYS A 214 10.49 7.63 -1.28
N ASP A 215 9.33 8.21 -1.54
CA ASP A 215 8.09 8.12 -0.79
C ASP A 215 7.13 7.08 -1.40
N TYR A 216 6.11 6.71 -0.64
CA TYR A 216 5.13 5.68 -1.03
C TYR A 216 3.72 6.16 -0.74
N ALA A 217 2.89 6.23 -1.79
CA ALA A 217 1.47 6.48 -1.70
C ALA A 217 0.73 5.14 -1.75
N ILE A 218 -0.05 4.83 -0.73
CA ILE A 218 -0.64 3.51 -0.51
C ILE A 218 -2.11 3.66 -0.20
N ILE A 219 -2.94 2.85 -0.85
CA ILE A 219 -4.36 2.75 -0.55
C ILE A 219 -4.61 1.58 0.38
N LEU A 220 -5.31 1.86 1.47
CA LEU A 220 -5.95 0.89 2.34
C LEU A 220 -7.45 0.85 2.04
N ASP A 221 -8.06 -0.31 2.12
CA ASP A 221 -9.45 -0.54 1.73
C ASP A 221 -10.31 -0.89 2.95
N ASP A 222 -11.47 -0.24 3.07
CA ASP A 222 -12.59 -0.75 3.84
C ASP A 222 -13.47 -1.55 2.87
N ASN A 223 -13.55 -2.87 3.09
CA ASN A 223 -14.32 -3.75 2.21
C ASN A 223 -15.80 -3.85 2.59
N GLU A 224 -16.16 -3.42 3.81
CA GLU A 224 -17.57 -3.41 4.22
C GLU A 224 -18.26 -2.20 3.60
N ASN A 225 -17.65 -1.01 3.76
CA ASN A 225 -18.22 0.24 3.26
C ASN A 225 -17.87 0.54 1.80
N GLN A 226 -16.96 -0.24 1.19
CA GLN A 226 -16.41 0.01 -0.14
C GLN A 226 -15.61 1.31 -0.26
N ASP A 227 -15.11 1.81 0.87
CA ASP A 227 -14.31 3.02 0.96
C ASP A 227 -12.80 2.72 0.83
N SER A 228 -12.03 3.79 0.62
CA SER A 228 -10.57 3.74 0.59
C SER A 228 -9.99 4.84 1.47
N ARG A 229 -8.79 4.58 2.01
CA ARG A 229 -7.96 5.57 2.68
C ARG A 229 -6.64 5.67 1.91
N LEU A 230 -6.31 6.87 1.45
CA LEU A 230 -4.98 7.16 0.91
C LEU A 230 -4.07 7.52 2.09
N ILE A 231 -2.89 6.91 2.13
CA ILE A 231 -1.79 7.35 2.96
C ILE A 231 -0.56 7.64 2.11
N ILE A 232 0.26 8.59 2.53
CA ILE A 232 1.61 8.80 1.98
C ILE A 232 2.60 8.60 3.13
N ILE A 233 3.51 7.65 2.95
CA ILE A 233 4.61 7.36 3.86
C ILE A 233 5.89 7.91 3.24
N SER A 234 6.53 8.82 3.96
CA SER A 234 7.82 9.41 3.61
C SER A 234 8.93 8.88 4.50
N VAL A 235 10.18 9.11 4.12
CA VAL A 235 11.35 8.66 4.88
C VAL A 235 12.18 9.86 5.30
N ASN A 236 12.38 10.02 6.60
CA ASN A 236 13.19 11.11 7.11
C ASN A 236 14.64 10.97 6.63
N LYS A 237 15.15 12.01 5.95
CA LYS A 237 16.49 12.00 5.38
C LYS A 237 17.63 11.76 6.35
N ALA A 238 17.52 12.25 7.57
CA ALA A 238 18.56 12.13 8.59
C ALA A 238 18.48 10.78 9.31
N THR A 239 17.30 10.41 9.80
CA THR A 239 17.13 9.22 10.65
C THR A 239 16.83 7.94 9.86
N LYS A 240 16.48 8.06 8.56
CA LYS A 240 16.03 6.96 7.70
C LYS A 240 14.73 6.26 8.17
N LYS A 241 14.05 6.84 9.18
CA LYS A 241 12.76 6.34 9.67
C LYS A 241 11.64 6.71 8.71
N ALA A 242 10.79 5.74 8.43
CA ALA A 242 9.52 5.99 7.76
C ALA A 242 8.57 6.75 8.69
N TYR A 243 7.71 7.60 8.15
CA TYR A 243 6.64 8.26 8.89
C TYR A 243 5.43 8.53 8.00
N LEU A 244 4.24 8.55 8.60
CA LEU A 244 3.00 8.95 7.93
C LEU A 244 3.01 10.46 7.66
N ALA A 245 3.13 10.85 6.39
CA ALA A 245 3.21 12.25 5.95
C ALA A 245 1.85 12.82 5.51
N PHE A 246 0.92 11.95 5.09
CA PHE A 246 -0.44 12.31 4.70
C PHE A 246 -1.39 11.13 4.93
N ALA A 247 -2.63 11.42 5.32
CA ALA A 247 -3.70 10.44 5.36
C ALA A 247 -5.07 11.10 5.16
N GLU A 248 -5.88 10.55 4.26
CA GLU A 248 -7.23 11.02 4.00
C GLU A 248 -8.16 9.86 3.61
N ASN A 249 -9.41 9.93 4.06
CA ASN A 249 -10.44 8.93 3.76
C ASN A 249 -11.28 9.39 2.55
N TYR A 250 -11.69 8.44 1.72
CA TYR A 250 -12.48 8.65 0.53
C TYR A 250 -13.63 7.66 0.50
N TYR A 251 -14.83 8.17 0.24
CA TYR A 251 -16.08 7.41 0.22
C TYR A 251 -16.28 6.61 -1.09
N ASN A 252 -15.19 6.11 -1.67
CA ASN A 252 -15.14 5.37 -2.92
C ASN A 252 -13.86 4.51 -2.97
N LYS A 253 -13.86 3.45 -3.78
CA LYS A 253 -12.64 2.73 -4.12
C LYS A 253 -11.72 3.58 -4.99
N LEU A 254 -10.54 3.91 -4.45
CA LEU A 254 -9.53 4.68 -5.16
C LEU A 254 -8.58 3.80 -5.97
N LYS A 255 -7.99 4.31 -7.04
CA LYS A 255 -6.73 3.82 -7.62
C LYS A 255 -5.67 4.90 -7.45
N VAL A 256 -4.40 4.52 -7.35
CA VAL A 256 -3.28 5.45 -7.19
C VAL A 256 -2.23 5.24 -8.27
N LYS A 257 -1.68 6.35 -8.77
CA LYS A 257 -0.52 6.40 -9.67
C LYS A 257 0.39 7.55 -9.24
N SER A 258 1.66 7.51 -9.64
CA SER A 258 2.53 8.69 -9.57
C SER A 258 2.56 9.42 -10.90
N PHE A 259 2.86 10.70 -10.86
CA PHE A 259 3.22 11.50 -12.03
C PHE A 259 4.54 12.23 -11.78
N SER A 260 5.30 12.44 -12.85
CA SER A 260 6.61 13.09 -12.78
C SER A 260 6.50 14.61 -12.68
N LYS A 261 7.56 15.24 -12.17
CA LYS A 261 7.78 16.68 -12.32
C LYS A 261 7.63 17.09 -13.80
N GLY A 262 6.91 18.16 -14.06
CA GLY A 262 6.61 18.63 -15.41
C GLY A 262 5.41 17.96 -16.08
N ALA A 263 4.71 17.04 -15.42
CA ALA A 263 3.40 16.57 -15.87
C ALA A 263 2.43 17.75 -16.01
N SER A 264 1.55 17.71 -17.01
CA SER A 264 0.48 18.70 -17.17
C SER A 264 -0.67 18.37 -16.22
N ILE A 265 -0.98 19.27 -15.29
CA ILE A 265 -2.02 19.12 -14.27
C ILE A 265 -2.82 20.40 -14.11
N TYR A 266 -4.01 20.33 -13.53
CA TYR A 266 -4.71 21.52 -13.04
C TYR A 266 -4.24 21.87 -11.63
N MET A 267 -3.93 23.16 -11.39
CA MET A 267 -3.66 23.72 -10.07
C MET A 267 -4.36 25.08 -9.96
N ASN A 268 -5.54 25.12 -9.32
CA ASN A 268 -6.30 26.36 -9.06
C ASN A 268 -6.46 27.29 -10.28
N SER A 269 -6.51 26.72 -11.49
CA SER A 269 -6.63 27.48 -12.74
C SER A 269 -7.33 26.64 -13.81
N SER A 270 -7.95 27.30 -14.79
CA SER A 270 -8.60 26.65 -15.93
C SER A 270 -7.62 26.09 -16.97
N ALA A 271 -6.33 26.40 -16.85
CA ALA A 271 -5.28 25.93 -17.74
C ALA A 271 -4.43 24.85 -17.08
N PHE A 272 -3.89 23.95 -17.91
CA PHE A 272 -2.85 23.05 -17.46
C PHE A 272 -1.59 23.84 -17.08
N VAL A 273 -1.05 23.51 -15.92
CA VAL A 273 0.26 23.96 -15.47
C VAL A 273 1.21 22.76 -15.40
N LYS A 274 2.51 23.05 -15.43
CA LYS A 274 3.54 22.03 -15.24
C LYS A 274 3.72 21.74 -13.76
N ALA A 275 3.58 20.48 -13.36
CA ALA A 275 3.76 20.05 -11.98
C ALA A 275 5.16 20.45 -11.48
N PRO A 276 5.28 21.17 -10.35
CA PRO A 276 6.56 21.66 -9.86
C PRO A 276 7.47 20.54 -9.32
N ARG A 277 6.91 19.37 -9.03
CA ARG A 277 7.54 18.18 -8.46
C ARG A 277 6.77 16.92 -8.84
N GLU A 278 7.27 15.75 -8.46
CA GLU A 278 6.49 14.52 -8.56
C GLU A 278 5.28 14.57 -7.63
N GLY A 279 4.24 13.82 -7.95
CA GLY A 279 3.06 13.77 -7.11
C GLY A 279 2.25 12.51 -7.32
N VAL A 280 1.12 12.47 -6.62
CA VAL A 280 0.24 11.32 -6.56
C VAL A 280 -1.05 11.68 -7.30
N LEU A 281 -1.48 10.83 -8.23
CA LEU A 281 -2.79 10.92 -8.86
C LEU A 281 -3.69 9.84 -8.26
N ILE A 282 -4.74 10.25 -7.58
CA ILE A 282 -5.84 9.35 -7.23
C ILE A 282 -6.91 9.40 -8.30
N ILE A 283 -7.52 8.24 -8.55
CA ILE A 283 -8.56 8.05 -9.57
C ILE A 283 -9.68 7.27 -8.92
N ASP A 284 -10.91 7.77 -9.01
CA ASP A 284 -12.11 7.07 -8.59
C ASP A 284 -13.16 7.11 -9.72
N GLU A 285 -14.42 6.84 -9.38
CA GLU A 285 -15.51 6.91 -10.34
C GLU A 285 -15.93 8.35 -10.67
N GLY A 286 -15.69 9.30 -9.76
CA GLY A 286 -16.04 10.71 -9.91
C GLY A 286 -14.99 11.53 -10.67
N GLY A 287 -13.76 11.04 -10.78
CA GLY A 287 -12.73 11.66 -11.60
C GLY A 287 -11.33 11.37 -11.11
N SER A 288 -10.47 12.38 -11.16
CA SER A 288 -9.09 12.25 -10.70
C SER A 288 -8.66 13.49 -9.93
N THR A 289 -7.82 13.28 -8.92
CA THR A 289 -7.31 14.34 -8.05
C THR A 289 -5.79 14.18 -7.93
N ALA A 290 -5.05 15.25 -8.22
CA ALA A 290 -3.62 15.30 -7.99
C ALA A 290 -3.36 15.74 -6.55
N ILE A 291 -2.52 15.01 -5.84
CA ILE A 291 -2.03 15.33 -4.50
C ILE A 291 -0.56 15.76 -4.64
N LEU A 292 -0.24 16.98 -4.21
CA LEU A 292 1.09 17.59 -4.32
C LEU A 292 1.54 18.16 -2.99
N TYR A 293 2.82 17.97 -2.66
CA TYR A 293 3.42 18.63 -1.51
C TYR A 293 3.66 20.12 -1.80
N ASP A 294 3.06 20.98 -0.96
CA ASP A 294 3.33 22.40 -0.94
C ASP A 294 4.41 22.69 0.10
N ALA A 295 5.62 23.01 -0.35
CA ALA A 295 6.76 23.28 0.53
C ALA A 295 6.58 24.53 1.40
N ASN A 296 5.79 25.51 0.98
CA ASN A 296 5.54 26.72 1.78
C ASN A 296 4.56 26.40 2.91
N ALA A 297 3.53 25.60 2.62
CA ALA A 297 2.53 25.18 3.60
C ALA A 297 2.95 23.93 4.40
N GLN A 298 4.07 23.30 4.03
CA GLN A 298 4.59 22.06 4.58
C GLN A 298 3.57 20.93 4.65
N ARG A 299 2.71 20.82 3.63
CA ARG A 299 1.64 19.81 3.58
C ARG A 299 1.27 19.42 2.16
N PHE A 300 0.74 18.23 2.01
CA PHE A 300 0.09 17.80 0.78
C PHE A 300 -1.24 18.53 0.56
N LYS A 301 -1.51 18.89 -0.70
CA LYS A 301 -2.73 19.57 -1.13
C LYS A 301 -3.38 18.82 -2.30
N PRO A 302 -4.69 18.62 -2.26
CA PRO A 302 -5.44 18.08 -3.40
C PRO A 302 -5.74 19.15 -4.45
N TYR A 303 -5.76 18.73 -5.71
CA TYR A 303 -6.15 19.51 -6.86
C TYR A 303 -7.00 18.62 -7.77
N GLU A 304 -8.30 18.91 -7.88
CA GLU A 304 -9.17 18.19 -8.82
C GLU A 304 -8.67 18.38 -10.24
N GLN A 305 -8.68 17.30 -11.04
CA GLN A 305 -8.18 17.30 -12.41
C GLN A 305 -9.31 17.55 -13.40
N ILE A 306 -10.05 18.64 -13.16
CA ILE A 306 -11.08 19.20 -14.03
C ILE A 306 -10.78 20.68 -14.29
N PRO A 307 -11.12 21.22 -15.48
CA PRO A 307 -10.96 22.64 -15.75
C PRO A 307 -11.86 23.47 -14.81
N MET A 308 -11.26 24.43 -14.10
CA MET A 308 -12.03 25.40 -13.31
C MET A 308 -12.89 26.26 -14.26
N GLY A 309 -14.19 25.98 -14.36
CA GLY A 309 -15.11 26.63 -15.29
C GLY A 309 -16.29 25.75 -15.75
N GLU A 310 -16.20 24.43 -15.62
CA GLU A 310 -17.31 23.50 -15.93
C GLU A 310 -18.13 23.08 -14.70
N ALA A 311 -17.63 23.32 -13.48
CA ALA A 311 -18.30 22.98 -12.23
C ALA A 311 -19.61 23.77 -11.96
N SER A 312 -19.96 24.74 -12.82
CA SER A 312 -21.16 25.58 -12.67
C SER A 312 -22.25 25.36 -13.73
N ALA A 313 -22.06 24.46 -14.69
CA ALA A 313 -23.01 24.30 -15.81
C ALA A 313 -24.05 23.18 -15.62
N VAL A 314 -23.98 22.40 -14.55
CA VAL A 314 -24.89 21.26 -14.29
C VAL A 314 -25.93 21.57 -13.20
N ALA A 315 -25.87 22.75 -12.57
CA ALA A 315 -26.80 23.15 -11.50
C ALA A 315 -27.99 24.00 -11.98
N ASP A 316 -28.01 24.46 -13.23
CA ASP A 316 -29.00 25.44 -13.73
C ASP A 316 -30.03 24.86 -14.75
N GLU A 317 -30.12 23.53 -14.94
CA GLU A 317 -31.16 22.91 -15.78
C GLU A 317 -32.26 22.14 -15.02
N VAL A 318 -32.55 22.56 -13.78
CA VAL A 318 -33.81 22.18 -13.11
C VAL A 318 -34.39 23.39 -12.36
N GLU A 319 -35.05 24.29 -13.08
CA GLU A 319 -36.12 25.13 -12.53
C GLU A 319 -37.38 24.98 -13.39
#